data_AF-A0A497ASS6-F1
#
_entry.id   AF-A0A497ASS6-F1
#
_cell.length_a   1.000
_cell.length_b   1.000
_cell.length_c   1.000
_cell.angle_alpha   90.00
_cell.angle_beta   90.00
_cell.angle_gamma   90.00
#
_symmetry.space_group_name_H-M   'P 1'
#
loop_
_entity.id
_entity.type
_entity.pdbx_description
1 polymer ?
#
loop_
_entity_poly.entity_id
_entity_poly.type
_entity_poly.pdbx_seq_one_letter_code
_entity_poly.pdbx_strand_id
1 'polypeptide(L)' 'HYIVRAKRRGLGVIFITHNPNHAYPVGDRFIILRRGQVLGDYQKDEISQEQLVNLMAGGEDLVKLQQELARLLEEQVEAA' A
#
# COMPACT_ATOMS: atom_id res chain seq x y z
N HIS A 1 12.33 -15.63 4.44
CA HIS A 1 12.41 -17.12 4.35
C HIS A 1 11.47 -17.88 5.30
N TYR A 2 11.34 -17.54 6.59
CA TYR A 2 10.51 -18.31 7.53
C TYR A 2 9.01 -18.33 7.18
N ILE A 3 8.44 -17.21 6.74
CA ILE A 3 7.03 -17.11 6.32
C ILE A 3 6.72 -18.09 5.18
N VAL A 4 7.56 -18.09 4.14
CA VAL A 4 7.42 -19.02 3.00
C VAL A 4 7.53 -20.48 3.44
N ARG A 5 8.45 -20.79 4.37
CA ARG A 5 8.59 -22.14 4.92
C ARG A 5 7.36 -22.56 5.73
N ALA A 6 6.80 -21.69 6.57
CA ALA A 6 5.59 -21.97 7.33
C ALA A 6 4.39 -22.21 6.41
N LYS A 7 4.20 -21.36 5.40
CA LYS A 7 3.18 -21.54 4.37
C LYS A 7 3.32 -22.88 3.63
N ARG A 8 4.54 -23.25 3.21
CA ARG A 8 4.82 -24.55 2.56
C ARG A 8 4.52 -25.76 3.43
N ARG A 9 4.51 -25.59 4.76
CA ARG A 9 4.13 -26.63 5.73
C ARG A 9 2.61 -26.69 5.98
N GLY A 10 1.81 -25.91 5.26
CA GLY A 10 0.35 -25.86 5.43
C GLY A 10 -0.11 -25.07 6.66
N LEU A 11 0.76 -24.24 7.24
CA LEU A 11 0.40 -23.41 8.39
C LEU A 11 -0.25 -22.10 7.92
N GLY A 12 -1.34 -21.70 8.57
CA GLY A 12 -1.89 -20.35 8.44
C GLY A 12 -0.92 -19.33 9.05
N VAL A 13 -0.61 -18.27 8.31
CA VAL A 13 0.31 -17.21 8.75
C VAL A 13 -0.37 -15.86 8.58
N ILE A 14 -0.49 -15.11 9.68
CA ILE A 14 -0.83 -13.70 9.64
C ILE A 14 0.47 -12.92 9.70
N PHE A 15 0.83 -12.25 8.60
CA PHE A 15 2.03 -11.44 8.50
C PHE A 15 1.68 -9.96 8.45
N ILE A 16 2.09 -9.21 9.49
CA ILE A 16 1.83 -7.78 9.61
C ILE A 16 3.10 -7.02 9.23
N THR A 17 2.98 -6.11 8.27
CA THR A 17 4.10 -5.28 7.80
C THR A 17 3.57 -3.96 7.23
N HIS A 18 4.40 -2.92 7.28
CA HIS A 18 4.16 -1.65 6.58
C HIS A 18 4.92 -1.58 5.24
N ASN A 19 5.70 -2.62 4.90
CA ASN A 19 6.49 -2.66 3.67
C ASN A 19 5.80 -3.51 2.59
N PRO A 20 5.23 -2.90 1.54
CA PRO A 20 4.53 -3.61 0.46
C PRO A 20 5.44 -4.56 -0.32
N ASN A 21 6.74 -4.22 -0.47
CA ASN A 21 7.71 -5.06 -1.16
C ASN A 21 8.03 -6.36 -0.40
N HIS A 22 7.79 -6.38 0.92
CA HIS A 22 7.89 -7.61 1.72
C HIS A 22 6.57 -8.38 1.75
N ALA A 23 5.43 -7.69 1.71
CA ALA A 23 4.11 -8.30 1.75
C ALA A 23 3.79 -9.04 0.44
N TYR A 24 3.92 -8.35 -0.70
CA TYR A 24 3.43 -8.82 -1.99
C TYR A 24 4.00 -10.19 -2.42
N PRO A 25 5.31 -10.48 -2.27
CA PRO A 25 5.86 -11.76 -2.68
C PRO A 25 5.35 -12.97 -1.87
N VAL A 26 4.97 -12.76 -0.60
CA VAL A 26 4.63 -13.86 0.33
C VAL A 26 3.13 -13.99 0.62
N GLY A 27 2.37 -12.92 0.47
CA GLY A 27 0.93 -12.89 0.74
C GLY A 27 0.08 -13.51 -0.38
N ASP A 28 -1.04 -14.10 0.05
CA ASP A 28 -2.14 -14.56 -0.83
C ASP A 28 -3.36 -13.64 -0.72
N ARG A 29 -3.52 -12.98 0.43
CA ARG A 29 -4.58 -12.04 0.75
C ARG A 29 -3.97 -10.85 1.49
N PHE A 30 -4.48 -9.65 1.21
CA PHE A 30 -3.97 -8.38 1.70
C PHE A 30 -5.11 -7.62 2.36
N ILE A 31 -5.02 -7.44 3.68
CA ILE A 31 -5.94 -6.59 4.44
C ILE A 31 -5.19 -5.31 4.78
N ILE A 32 -5.68 -4.19 4.27
CA ILE A 32 -5.07 -2.88 4.48
C ILE A 32 -5.79 -2.16 5.60
N LEU A 33 -5.03 -1.72 6.60
CA LEU A 33 -5.54 -0.99 7.75
C LEU A 33 -5.08 0.46 7.69
N ARG A 34 -6.00 1.39 7.90
CA ARG A 34 -5.72 2.82 8.06
C ARG A 34 -6.49 3.35 9.25
N ARG A 35 -5.78 3.91 10.23
CA ARG A 35 -6.37 4.52 11.44
C ARG A 35 -7.41 3.63 12.15
N GLY A 36 -7.11 2.32 12.26
CA GLY A 36 -7.99 1.35 12.93
C GLY A 36 -9.17 0.86 12.09
N GLN A 37 -9.29 1.30 10.84
CA GLN A 37 -10.32 0.84 9.90
C GLN A 37 -9.71 -0.01 8.79
N VAL A 38 -10.45 -1.00 8.32
CA VAL A 38 -10.10 -1.78 7.13
C VAL A 38 -10.39 -0.90 5.91
N LEU A 39 -9.33 -0.53 5.19
CA LEU A 39 -9.41 0.22 3.94
C LEU A 39 -9.76 -0.70 2.77
N GLY A 40 -9.31 -1.95 2.82
CA GLY A 40 -9.58 -2.92 1.77
C GLY A 40 -9.09 -4.32 2.11
N ASP A 41 -9.62 -5.26 1.36
CA ASP A 41 -9.38 -6.69 1.48
C ASP A 41 -9.31 -7.28 0.08
N TYR A 42 -8.13 -7.77 -0.29
CA TYR A 42 -7.82 -8.16 -1.67
C TYR A 42 -7.15 -9.52 -1.69
N GLN A 43 -7.57 -10.40 -2.59
CA GLN A 43 -6.77 -11.52 -3.02
C GLN A 43 -5.64 -11.07 -3.94
N LYS A 44 -4.61 -11.90 -4.06
CA LYS A 44 -3.41 -11.58 -4.84
C LYS A 44 -3.68 -11.33 -6.32
N ASP A 45 -4.70 -11.95 -6.88
CA ASP A 45 -5.15 -11.77 -8.26
C ASP A 45 -6.02 -10.51 -8.46
N GLU A 46 -6.48 -9.88 -7.38
CA GLU A 46 -7.31 -8.67 -7.40
C GLU A 46 -6.50 -7.37 -7.29
N ILE A 47 -5.22 -7.45 -6.93
CA ILE A 47 -4.38 -6.28 -6.65
C ILE A 47 -2.96 -6.42 -7.21
N SER A 48 -2.46 -5.37 -7.85
CA SER A 48 -1.07 -5.30 -8.29
C SER A 48 -0.13 -4.84 -7.17
N GLN A 49 1.16 -5.13 -7.31
CA GLN A 49 2.16 -4.64 -6.36
C GLN A 49 2.16 -3.11 -6.26
N GLU A 50 1.99 -2.42 -7.39
CA GLU A 50 1.94 -0.97 -7.45
C GLU A 50 0.72 -0.42 -6.71
N GLN A 51 -0.46 -1.03 -6.90
CA GLN A 51 -1.66 -0.66 -6.16
C GLN A 51 -1.49 -0.88 -4.66
N LEU A 52 -0.86 -1.99 -4.26
CA LEU A 52 -0.56 -2.27 -2.85
C LEU A 52 0.40 -1.23 -2.28
N VAL A 53 1.44 -0.84 -3.02
CA VAL A 53 2.37 0.23 -2.62
C VAL A 53 1.60 1.52 -2.41
N ASN A 54 0.74 1.91 -3.36
CA ASN A 54 -0.05 3.13 -3.26
C ASN A 54 -0.99 3.08 -2.04
N LEU A 55 -1.70 1.98 -1.80
CA LEU A 55 -2.60 1.85 -0.65
C LEU A 55 -1.85 1.91 0.70
N MET A 56 -0.67 1.28 0.78
CA MET A 56 0.13 1.26 2.01
C MET A 56 0.94 2.56 2.25
N ALA A 57 1.34 3.25 1.18
CA ALA A 57 2.00 4.55 1.24
C ALA A 57 1.02 5.70 1.54
N GLY A 58 -0.28 5.38 1.65
CA GLY A 58 -1.33 6.37 1.87
C GLY A 58 -1.61 7.19 0.61
N GLY A 59 -1.78 6.54 -0.54
CA GLY A 59 -1.83 7.15 -1.87
C GLY A 59 -2.76 8.36 -2.01
N GLU A 60 -3.82 8.48 -1.22
CA GLU A 60 -4.61 9.72 -1.14
C GLU A 60 -3.81 10.92 -0.62
N ASP A 61 -2.98 10.73 0.41
CA ASP A 61 -2.16 11.78 1.01
C ASP A 61 -1.05 12.22 0.04
N LEU A 62 -0.47 11.27 -0.70
CA LEU A 62 0.53 11.59 -1.74
C LEU A 62 -0.11 12.32 -2.93
N VAL A 63 -1.29 11.88 -3.39
CA VAL A 63 -2.04 12.55 -4.47
C VAL A 63 -2.47 13.95 -4.04
N LYS A 64 -2.98 14.12 -2.81
CA LYS A 64 -3.32 15.43 -2.25
C LYS A 64 -2.10 16.35 -2.18
N LEU A 65 -0.97 15.83 -1.69
CA LEU A 65 0.27 16.60 -1.62
C LEU A 65 0.76 17.02 -3.01
N GLN A 66 0.69 16.14 -4.00
CA GLN A 66 1.04 16.47 -5.39
C GLN A 66 0.12 17.55 -5.98
N GLN A 67 -1.19 17.47 -5.73
CA GLN A 67 -2.14 18.49 -6.17
C GLN A 67 -1.91 19.84 -5.49
N GLU A 68 -1.64 19.84 -4.18
CA GLU A 68 -1.35 21.05 -3.41
C GLU A 68 -0.05 21.72 -3.88
N LEU A 69 1.01 20.94 -4.08
CA LEU A 69 2.29 21.43 -4.61
C LEU A 69 2.14 21.99 -6.03
N ALA A 70 1.38 21.34 -6.91
CA ALA A 70 1.14 21.81 -8.27
C ALA A 70 0.44 23.18 -8.27
N ARG A 71 -0.61 23.34 -7.44
CA ARG A 71 -1.33 24.60 -7.29
C ARG A 71 -0.44 25.74 -6.79
N LEU A 72 0.40 25.48 -5.79
CA LEU A 72 1.32 26.49 -5.24
C LEU A 72 2.37 26.96 -6.26
N LEU A 73 2.82 26.05 -7.13
CA LEU A 73 3.76 26.39 -8.21
C LEU A 73 3.09 27.22 -9.31
N GLU A 74 1.83 26.94 -9.65
CA GLU A 74 1.05 27.74 -10.61
C GLU A 74 0.79 29.16 -10.11
N GLU A 75 0.38 29.31 -8.84
CA GLU A 75 0.13 30.62 -8.21
C GLU A 75 1.40 31.50 -8.14
N GLN A 76 2.59 30.91 -8.03
CA GLN A 76 3.87 31.65 -8.08
C GLN A 76 4.25 32.14 -9.48
N VAL A 77 3.79 31.47 -10.53
CA VAL A 77 4.07 31.86 -11.92
C VAL A 77 3.17 33.00 -12.37
N GLU A 78 1.91 33.06 -11.93
CA GLU A 78 1.01 34.19 -12.24
C GLU A 78 1.34 35.48 -11.48
N ALA A 79 2.02 35.36 -10.33
CA ALA A 79 2.43 36.51 -9.51
C ALA A 79 3.77 37.14 -9.91
N ALA A 80 4.48 36.56 -10.90
CA ALA A 80 5.81 36.98 -11.38
C ALA A 80 5.73 37.60 -12.78
#